data_AF-A0A3B1BND9-F1
#
_entry.id   AF-A0A3B1BND9-F1
#
_cell.length_a   1.000
_cell.length_b   1.000
_cell.length_c   1.000
_cell.angle_alpha   90.00
_cell.angle_beta   90.00
_cell.angle_gamma   90.00
#
_symmetry.space_group_name_H-M   'P 1'
#
loop_
_entity.id
_entity.type
_entity.pdbx_description
1 polymer ?
#
loop_
_entity_poly.entity_id
_entity_poly.type
_entity_poly.pdbx_seq_one_letter_code
_entity_poly.pdbx_strand_id
1 'polypeptide(L)'
;MKSQSGSTGISRHIPLKQRLALEQKIKLKRLVKEFPYISFYLDDDDLKSNMDSMLEKVGFVSEHIDVKKKKEIIKRSLYALEKNHLILIHYQRKLDGSNALSFFNELRRYNPHKSFKNIVPVFVANVVSNKDNVIFRALSKLDIRFAIFLNPESSGAAKLEKLFNELQTFQKLIFDDIKLERAEKPNVGRANEKKTKIIEKYKSLLKEAEKQMAFQPEKAIELFTEAI
;
A
#
# COMPACT_ATOMS: atom_id res chain seq x y z
N MET A 1 -24.11 56.67 3.99
CA MET A 1 -25.03 55.70 3.34
C MET A 1 -24.74 55.79 1.84
N LYS A 2 -24.45 54.75 1.05
CA LYS A 2 -24.75 53.33 1.12
C LYS A 2 -23.50 52.48 0.84
N SER A 3 -23.42 51.35 1.54
CA SER A 3 -22.64 50.17 1.22
C SER A 3 -23.16 49.51 -0.07
N GLN A 4 -22.27 49.04 -0.92
CA GLN A 4 -22.57 47.93 -1.83
C GLN A 4 -21.51 46.83 -1.65
N SER A 5 -21.94 45.85 -0.87
CA SER A 5 -21.45 44.49 -0.80
C SER A 5 -21.59 43.78 -2.15
N GLY A 6 -20.60 42.95 -2.48
CA GLY A 6 -20.83 41.64 -3.09
C GLY A 6 -20.69 41.56 -4.61
N SER A 7 -19.58 40.96 -5.03
CA SER A 7 -19.57 40.06 -6.20
C SER A 7 -18.59 38.92 -5.94
N THR A 8 -18.96 38.06 -4.99
CA THR A 8 -18.52 36.65 -4.92
C THR A 8 -19.13 35.89 -6.11
N GLY A 9 -18.61 36.12 -7.32
CA GLY A 9 -19.18 35.59 -8.57
C GLY A 9 -18.25 34.73 -9.43
N ILE A 10 -16.95 34.65 -9.12
CA ILE A 10 -15.96 34.03 -10.05
C ILE A 10 -15.75 32.53 -9.79
N SER A 11 -16.27 31.97 -8.69
CA SER A 11 -15.98 30.60 -8.27
C SER A 11 -16.71 29.47 -9.02
N ARG A 12 -17.60 29.75 -9.99
CA ARG A 12 -18.47 28.71 -10.61
C ARG A 12 -18.02 28.19 -11.99
N HIS A 13 -16.92 28.67 -12.56
CA HIS A 13 -16.52 28.31 -13.94
C HIS A 13 -15.22 27.50 -14.10
N ILE A 14 -14.55 27.12 -13.02
CA ILE A 14 -13.32 26.32 -13.12
C ILE A 14 -13.73 24.84 -13.33
N PRO A 15 -13.30 24.17 -14.43
CA PRO A 15 -13.55 22.74 -14.64
C PRO A 15 -13.11 21.91 -13.43
N LEU A 16 -13.87 20.87 -13.08
CA LEU A 16 -13.64 20.05 -11.88
C LEU A 16 -12.18 19.58 -11.75
N LYS A 17 -11.54 19.17 -12.86
CA LYS A 17 -10.13 18.76 -12.90
C LYS A 17 -9.17 19.89 -12.54
N GLN A 18 -9.43 21.12 -13.00
CA GLN A 18 -8.60 22.28 -12.64
C GLN A 18 -8.79 22.67 -11.18
N ARG A 19 -10.03 22.62 -10.66
CA ARG A 19 -10.30 22.88 -9.24
C ARG A 19 -9.57 21.86 -8.35
N LEU A 20 -9.72 20.58 -8.66
CA LEU A 20 -9.00 19.50 -7.98
C LEU A 20 -7.49 19.71 -8.05
N ALA A 21 -6.92 20.01 -9.21
CA ALA A 21 -5.48 20.22 -9.33
C ALA A 21 -4.98 21.40 -8.49
N LEU A 22 -5.72 22.52 -8.43
CA LEU A 22 -5.36 23.68 -7.60
C LEU A 22 -5.41 23.37 -6.10
N GLU A 23 -6.44 22.65 -5.65
CA GLU A 23 -6.53 22.19 -4.26
C GLU A 23 -5.36 21.26 -3.91
N GLN A 24 -5.03 20.33 -4.81
CA GLN A 24 -3.97 19.36 -4.61
C GLN A 24 -2.58 20.00 -4.68
N LYS A 25 -2.37 21.03 -5.52
CA LYS A 25 -1.12 21.81 -5.61
C LYS A 25 -0.69 22.37 -4.26
N ILE A 26 -1.64 22.93 -3.50
CA ILE A 26 -1.35 23.47 -2.17
C ILE A 26 -1.04 22.32 -1.20
N LYS A 27 -1.87 21.27 -1.21
CA LYS A 27 -1.78 20.15 -0.27
C LYS A 27 -0.52 19.30 -0.46
N LEU A 28 -0.01 19.19 -1.69
CA LEU A 28 1.17 18.38 -2.06
C LEU A 28 2.45 19.19 -2.25
N LYS A 29 2.45 20.49 -1.91
CA LYS A 29 3.60 21.39 -2.12
C LYS A 29 4.91 20.86 -1.53
N ARG A 30 4.85 20.23 -0.35
CA ARG A 30 6.04 19.68 0.33
C ARG A 30 6.56 18.44 -0.38
N LEU A 31 5.67 17.57 -0.85
CA LEU A 31 5.99 16.39 -1.64
C LEU A 31 6.63 16.78 -2.98
N VAL A 32 6.10 17.79 -3.66
CA VAL A 32 6.69 18.33 -4.91
C VAL A 32 8.09 18.91 -4.66
N LYS A 33 8.32 19.57 -3.52
CA LYS A 33 9.64 20.12 -3.18
C LYS A 33 10.68 19.02 -2.97
N GLU A 34 10.30 17.92 -2.33
CA GLU A 34 11.19 16.78 -2.06
C GLU A 34 11.41 15.90 -3.30
N PHE A 35 10.33 15.67 -4.06
CA PHE A 35 10.33 14.86 -5.27
C PHE A 35 9.77 15.69 -6.43
N PRO A 36 10.57 16.58 -7.03
CA PRO A 36 10.11 17.40 -8.15
C PRO A 36 9.77 16.57 -9.39
N TYR A 37 10.41 15.41 -9.53
CA TYR A 37 10.14 14.45 -10.60
C TYR A 37 9.30 13.28 -10.09
N ILE A 38 8.27 12.93 -10.85
CA ILE A 38 7.44 11.75 -10.60
C ILE A 38 7.41 10.87 -11.84
N SER A 39 7.79 9.60 -11.70
CA SER A 39 7.64 8.61 -12.76
C SER A 39 6.44 7.73 -12.47
N PHE A 40 5.65 7.36 -13.49
CA PHE A 40 4.52 6.45 -13.26
C PHE A 40 4.33 5.41 -14.36
N TYR A 41 3.89 4.24 -13.94
CA TYR A 41 3.39 3.16 -14.80
C TYR A 41 2.01 2.75 -14.29
N LEU A 42 0.96 2.90 -15.10
CA LEU A 42 -0.40 2.55 -14.71
C LEU A 42 -1.08 1.71 -15.80
N ASP A 43 -1.39 0.45 -15.47
CA ASP A 43 -2.17 -0.44 -16.36
C ASP A 43 -3.68 -0.12 -16.43
N ASP A 44 -4.17 0.82 -15.62
CA ASP A 44 -5.58 1.26 -15.66
C ASP A 44 -5.67 2.44 -16.61
N ASP A 45 -6.33 2.23 -17.77
CA ASP A 45 -6.37 3.21 -18.87
C ASP A 45 -7.05 4.54 -18.45
N ASP A 46 -8.08 4.47 -17.60
CA ASP A 46 -8.80 5.64 -17.10
C ASP A 46 -7.91 6.52 -16.22
N LEU A 47 -7.10 5.91 -15.36
CA LEU A 47 -6.09 6.61 -14.57
C LEU A 47 -4.99 7.16 -15.48
N LYS A 48 -4.46 6.33 -16.38
CA LYS A 48 -3.36 6.64 -17.29
C LYS A 48 -3.65 7.89 -18.12
N SER A 49 -4.84 7.99 -18.73
CA SER A 49 -5.19 9.07 -19.65
C SER A 49 -5.29 10.45 -19.00
N ASN A 50 -5.42 10.49 -17.66
CA ASN A 50 -5.67 11.71 -16.91
C ASN A 50 -4.55 12.06 -15.92
N MET A 51 -3.66 11.12 -15.62
CA MET A 51 -2.63 11.26 -14.59
C MET A 51 -1.63 12.36 -14.93
N ASP A 52 -1.09 12.34 -16.15
CA ASP A 52 0.02 13.20 -16.57
C ASP A 52 -0.33 14.70 -16.41
N SER A 53 -1.41 15.13 -17.06
CA SER A 53 -1.89 16.52 -16.97
C SER A 53 -2.26 16.94 -15.55
N MET A 54 -2.69 16.02 -14.68
CA MET A 54 -2.99 16.33 -13.28
C MET A 54 -1.71 16.53 -12.47
N LEU A 55 -0.70 15.68 -12.64
CA LEU A 55 0.59 15.78 -11.97
C LEU A 55 1.31 17.09 -12.33
N GLU A 56 1.33 17.46 -13.61
CA GLU A 56 1.90 18.72 -14.08
C GLU A 56 1.20 19.94 -13.45
N LYS A 57 -0.15 19.93 -13.40
CA LYS A 57 -0.91 21.04 -12.79
C LYS A 57 -0.68 21.15 -11.28
N VAL A 58 -0.44 20.04 -10.60
CA VAL A 58 -0.06 20.00 -9.18
C VAL A 58 1.36 20.54 -8.98
N GLY A 59 2.23 20.43 -10.01
CA GLY A 59 3.57 21.03 -10.04
C GLY A 59 4.71 20.02 -10.11
N PHE A 60 4.43 18.74 -10.34
CA PHE A 60 5.46 17.75 -10.62
C PHE A 60 5.93 17.85 -12.08
N VAL A 61 7.17 17.46 -12.34
CA VAL A 61 7.64 17.07 -13.67
C VAL A 61 7.36 15.58 -13.83
N SER A 62 6.37 15.23 -14.65
CA SER A 62 5.93 13.86 -14.84
C SER A 62 6.71 13.13 -15.94
N GLU A 63 7.03 11.87 -15.67
CA GLU A 63 7.60 10.94 -16.65
C GLU A 63 6.73 9.69 -16.72
N HIS A 64 5.97 9.58 -17.80
CA HIS A 64 5.13 8.42 -18.04
C HIS A 64 5.94 7.27 -18.67
N ILE A 65 5.94 6.11 -18.00
CA ILE A 65 6.59 4.87 -18.46
C ILE A 65 5.64 4.17 -19.46
N ASP A 66 5.52 4.68 -20.68
CA ASP A 66 4.59 4.13 -21.68
C ASP A 66 5.17 2.96 -22.48
N VAL A 67 5.40 1.82 -21.81
CA VAL A 67 5.94 0.61 -22.44
C VAL A 67 5.22 -0.64 -21.95
N LYS A 68 4.84 -1.55 -22.86
CA LYS A 68 4.10 -2.78 -22.50
C LYS A 68 4.98 -3.93 -22.01
N LYS A 69 6.28 -3.90 -22.34
CA LYS A 69 7.20 -5.01 -22.03
C LYS A 69 7.69 -4.89 -20.58
N LYS A 70 7.43 -5.91 -19.74
CA LYS A 70 7.86 -5.97 -18.33
C LYS A 70 9.32 -5.55 -18.11
N LYS A 71 10.25 -6.11 -18.89
CA LYS A 71 11.69 -5.79 -18.80
C LYS A 71 11.98 -4.31 -19.01
N GLU A 72 11.26 -3.66 -19.91
CA GLU A 72 11.43 -2.24 -20.22
C GLU A 72 10.86 -1.35 -19.12
N ILE A 73 9.72 -1.75 -18.54
CA ILE A 73 9.13 -1.10 -17.36
C ILE A 73 10.13 -1.16 -16.20
N ILE A 74 10.69 -2.34 -15.92
CA ILE A 74 11.70 -2.54 -14.88
C ILE A 74 12.91 -1.63 -15.13
N LYS A 75 13.47 -1.63 -16.34
CA LYS A 75 14.63 -0.78 -16.70
C LYS A 75 14.35 0.70 -16.45
N ARG A 76 13.18 1.20 -16.85
CA ARG A 76 12.78 2.60 -16.63
C ARG A 76 12.51 2.90 -15.15
N SER A 77 11.90 1.98 -14.41
CA SER A 77 11.72 2.12 -12.96
C SER A 77 13.07 2.16 -12.21
N LEU A 78 14.05 1.36 -12.62
CA LEU A 78 15.41 1.40 -12.06
C LEU A 78 16.09 2.75 -12.33
N TYR A 79 15.98 3.25 -13.56
CA TYR A 79 16.51 4.57 -13.91
C TYR A 79 15.87 5.68 -13.06
N ALA A 80 14.54 5.67 -12.92
CA ALA A 80 13.82 6.62 -12.07
C ALA A 80 14.24 6.52 -10.59
N LEU A 81 14.50 5.31 -10.08
CA LEU A 81 15.01 5.09 -8.72
C LEU A 81 16.42 5.66 -8.52
N GLU A 82 17.29 5.54 -9.52
CA GLU A 82 18.62 6.13 -9.52
C GLU A 82 18.56 7.65 -9.49
N LYS A 83 17.61 8.24 -10.22
CA LYS A 83 17.34 9.69 -10.25
C LYS A 83 16.52 10.21 -9.07
N ASN A 84 16.20 9.35 -8.09
CA ASN A 84 15.43 9.70 -6.90
C ASN A 84 14.03 10.27 -7.22
N HIS A 85 13.39 9.81 -8.29
CA HIS A 85 12.00 10.17 -8.59
C HIS A 85 11.06 9.56 -7.55
N LEU A 86 9.91 10.19 -7.32
CA LEU A 86 8.74 9.51 -6.74
C LEU A 86 8.17 8.58 -7.82
N ILE A 87 7.90 7.32 -7.50
CA ILE A 87 7.49 6.34 -8.51
C ILE A 87 6.13 5.74 -8.15
N LEU A 88 5.14 5.93 -9.03
CA LEU A 88 3.82 5.30 -8.91
C LEU A 88 3.74 4.08 -9.83
N ILE A 89 3.46 2.90 -9.27
CA ILE A 89 3.38 1.66 -10.07
C ILE A 89 2.07 0.93 -9.80
N HIS A 90 1.22 0.85 -10.82
CA HIS A 90 0.11 -0.09 -10.93
C HIS A 90 0.45 -1.10 -12.05
N TYR A 91 0.89 -2.30 -11.63
CA TYR A 91 1.29 -3.37 -12.54
C TYR A 91 0.31 -4.54 -12.49
N GLN A 92 -0.36 -4.75 -13.61
CA GLN A 92 -1.31 -5.77 -14.03
C GLN A 92 -2.35 -6.13 -12.97
N ARG A 93 -3.62 -5.85 -13.28
CA ARG A 93 -4.74 -6.11 -12.37
C ARG A 93 -4.89 -7.61 -12.09
N LYS A 94 -4.47 -8.02 -10.88
CA LYS A 94 -4.99 -9.22 -10.19
C LYS A 94 -5.46 -8.83 -8.80
N LEU A 95 -6.60 -9.39 -8.40
CA LEU A 95 -7.28 -9.08 -7.14
C LEU A 95 -6.46 -9.46 -5.88
N ASP A 96 -5.39 -10.23 -6.04
CA ASP A 96 -4.50 -10.67 -4.96
C ASP A 96 -3.16 -9.91 -4.90
N GLY A 97 -2.91 -8.98 -5.83
CA GLY A 97 -1.66 -8.20 -5.88
C GLY A 97 -0.42 -9.00 -6.29
N SER A 98 -0.56 -10.26 -6.72
CA SER A 98 0.59 -11.15 -6.99
C SER A 98 1.52 -10.62 -8.08
N ASN A 99 0.95 -9.98 -9.11
CA ASN A 99 1.71 -9.46 -10.25
C ASN A 99 2.56 -8.25 -9.85
N ALA A 100 2.00 -7.33 -9.07
CA ALA A 100 2.74 -6.20 -8.53
C ALA A 100 3.88 -6.68 -7.60
N LEU A 101 3.62 -7.64 -6.72
CA LEU A 101 4.67 -8.23 -5.87
C LEU A 101 5.76 -8.94 -6.69
N SER A 102 5.38 -9.69 -7.72
CA SER A 102 6.33 -10.30 -8.66
C SER A 102 7.19 -9.24 -9.34
N PHE A 103 6.58 -8.13 -9.78
CA PHE A 103 7.27 -7.00 -10.38
C PHE A 103 8.29 -6.39 -9.41
N PHE A 104 7.89 -6.07 -8.18
CA PHE A 104 8.82 -5.47 -7.21
C PHE A 104 9.93 -6.43 -6.76
N ASN A 105 9.64 -7.73 -6.65
CA ASN A 105 10.66 -8.73 -6.38
C ASN A 105 11.68 -8.82 -7.52
N GLU A 106 11.23 -8.72 -8.77
CA GLU A 106 12.12 -8.67 -9.92
C GLU A 106 12.96 -7.38 -9.93
N LEU A 107 12.33 -6.24 -9.66
CA LEU A 107 13.02 -4.96 -9.50
C LEU A 107 14.12 -5.04 -8.41
N ARG A 108 13.84 -5.69 -7.28
CA ARG A 108 14.79 -5.89 -6.17
C ARG A 108 15.95 -6.80 -6.54
N ARG A 109 15.75 -7.80 -7.41
CA ARG A 109 16.83 -8.66 -7.90
C ARG A 109 17.85 -7.87 -8.71
N TYR A 110 17.38 -6.89 -9.51
CA TYR A 110 18.27 -6.02 -10.27
C TYR A 110 18.97 -4.97 -9.41
N ASN A 111 18.37 -4.54 -8.29
CA ASN A 111 18.99 -3.59 -7.37
C ASN A 111 18.81 -3.98 -5.88
N PRO A 112 19.58 -4.95 -5.37
CA PRO A 112 19.37 -5.54 -4.05
C PRO A 112 19.62 -4.59 -2.86
N HIS A 113 20.40 -3.53 -3.08
CA HIS A 113 20.84 -2.62 -2.01
C HIS A 113 20.08 -1.29 -1.99
N LYS A 114 19.31 -0.97 -3.04
CA LYS A 114 18.56 0.29 -3.12
C LYS A 114 17.26 0.20 -2.30
N SER A 115 17.01 1.20 -1.47
CA SER A 115 15.72 1.35 -0.77
C SER A 115 14.61 1.71 -1.76
N PHE A 116 13.43 1.10 -1.61
CA PHE A 116 12.24 1.42 -2.41
C PHE A 116 11.30 2.40 -1.68
N LYS A 117 11.82 3.20 -0.73
CA LYS A 117 11.05 4.19 0.03
C LYS A 117 10.30 5.23 -0.82
N ASN A 118 10.80 5.50 -2.05
CA ASN A 118 10.17 6.44 -2.99
C ASN A 118 9.21 5.75 -3.96
N ILE A 119 9.01 4.44 -3.86
CA ILE A 119 8.02 3.72 -4.67
C ILE A 119 6.73 3.66 -3.88
N VAL A 120 5.65 4.11 -4.52
CA VAL A 120 4.29 3.99 -4.04
C VAL A 120 3.54 3.04 -4.97
N PRO A 121 3.37 1.76 -4.57
CA PRO A 121 2.51 0.85 -5.29
C PRO A 121 1.07 1.35 -5.30
N VAL A 122 0.40 1.19 -6.44
CA VAL A 122 -1.01 1.51 -6.62
C VAL A 122 -1.74 0.22 -6.98
N PHE A 123 -2.70 -0.18 -6.16
CA PHE A 123 -3.52 -1.38 -6.35
C PHE A 123 -4.95 -0.99 -6.70
N VAL A 124 -5.45 -1.44 -7.84
CA VAL A 124 -6.87 -1.29 -8.23
C VAL A 124 -7.61 -2.59 -7.89
N ALA A 125 -7.95 -2.77 -6.61
CA ALA A 125 -8.55 -3.98 -6.07
C ALA A 125 -9.50 -3.67 -4.91
N ASN A 126 -10.52 -4.52 -4.71
CA ASN A 126 -11.38 -4.44 -3.53
C ASN A 126 -10.56 -4.77 -2.29
N VAL A 127 -10.60 -3.87 -1.30
CA VAL A 127 -9.89 -3.99 -0.02
C VAL A 127 -10.49 -5.19 0.75
N VAL A 128 -9.67 -6.21 1.02
CA VAL A 128 -10.07 -7.36 1.85
C VAL A 128 -9.04 -7.47 2.96
N SER A 129 -9.46 -7.21 4.20
CA SER A 129 -8.60 -7.03 5.38
C SER A 129 -7.51 -8.08 5.56
N ASN A 130 -7.79 -9.35 5.25
CA ASN A 130 -6.81 -10.43 5.36
C ASN A 130 -5.75 -10.42 4.23
N LYS A 131 -6.12 -10.04 3.01
CA LYS A 131 -5.19 -9.95 1.87
C LYS A 131 -4.27 -8.74 1.98
N ASP A 132 -4.77 -7.63 2.52
CA ASP A 132 -3.99 -6.40 2.70
C ASP A 132 -2.81 -6.64 3.64
N ASN A 133 -3.02 -7.35 4.76
CA ASN A 133 -1.95 -7.71 5.69
C ASN A 133 -0.83 -8.54 5.04
N VAL A 134 -1.17 -9.41 4.08
CA VAL A 134 -0.19 -10.20 3.33
C VAL A 134 0.59 -9.32 2.36
N ILE A 135 -0.09 -8.43 1.63
CA ILE A 135 0.54 -7.49 0.69
C ILE A 135 1.48 -6.54 1.44
N PHE A 136 1.02 -5.91 2.53
CA PHE A 136 1.86 -5.03 3.34
C PHE A 136 3.06 -5.74 3.94
N ARG A 137 2.90 -7.01 4.40
CA ARG A 137 4.04 -7.81 4.86
C ARG A 137 5.03 -8.13 3.75
N ALA A 138 4.58 -8.30 2.51
CA ALA A 138 5.46 -8.53 1.37
C ALA A 138 6.17 -7.23 0.94
N LEU A 139 5.45 -6.11 0.90
CA LEU A 139 5.99 -4.79 0.57
C LEU A 139 7.00 -4.29 1.62
N SER A 140 6.78 -4.57 2.90
CA SER A 140 7.72 -4.16 3.97
C SER A 140 9.09 -4.82 3.84
N LYS A 141 9.18 -6.03 3.29
CA LYS A 141 10.46 -6.69 2.95
C LYS A 141 11.24 -5.95 1.87
N LEU A 142 10.56 -5.10 1.10
CA LEU A 142 11.13 -4.27 0.04
C LEU A 142 11.39 -2.83 0.54
N ASP A 143 11.21 -2.55 1.83
CA ASP A 143 11.25 -1.20 2.42
C ASP A 143 10.16 -0.26 1.86
N ILE A 144 9.06 -0.84 1.35
CA ILE A 144 7.87 -0.10 0.96
C ILE A 144 6.89 -0.11 2.13
N ARG A 145 6.61 1.08 2.67
CA ARG A 145 5.75 1.25 3.87
C ARG A 145 4.38 1.84 3.58
N PHE A 146 4.15 2.25 2.33
CA PHE A 146 2.91 2.88 1.91
C PHE A 146 2.47 2.33 0.56
N ALA A 147 1.17 2.14 0.38
CA ALA A 147 0.57 1.71 -0.87
C ALA A 147 -0.83 2.32 -0.99
N ILE A 148 -1.22 2.64 -2.21
CA ILE A 148 -2.52 3.24 -2.54
C ILE A 148 -3.46 2.14 -2.99
N PHE A 149 -4.65 2.05 -2.38
CA PHE A 149 -5.68 1.10 -2.77
C PHE A 149 -6.88 1.83 -3.36
N LEU A 150 -7.15 1.60 -4.63
CA LEU A 150 -8.24 2.21 -5.39
C LEU A 150 -9.34 1.16 -5.63
N ASN A 151 -10.60 1.58 -5.45
CA ASN A 151 -11.72 0.70 -5.72
C ASN A 151 -11.88 0.54 -7.25
N PRO A 152 -11.89 -0.70 -7.77
CA PRO A 152 -12.05 -0.96 -9.19
C PRO A 152 -13.35 -0.43 -9.79
N GLU A 153 -14.44 -0.42 -9.01
CA GLU A 153 -15.78 0.00 -9.43
C GLU A 153 -15.97 1.52 -9.44
N SER A 154 -14.98 2.27 -8.93
CA SER A 154 -15.03 3.73 -8.94
C SER A 154 -14.74 4.30 -10.32
N SER A 155 -15.38 5.42 -10.65
CA SER A 155 -15.08 6.17 -11.87
C SER A 155 -13.63 6.65 -11.89
N GLY A 156 -13.06 6.89 -13.08
CA GLY A 156 -11.69 7.42 -13.22
C GLY A 156 -11.44 8.70 -12.41
N ALA A 157 -12.41 9.61 -12.36
CA ALA A 157 -12.32 10.83 -11.56
C ALA A 157 -12.21 10.55 -10.06
N ALA A 158 -13.04 9.65 -9.53
CA ALA A 158 -13.00 9.25 -8.12
C ALA A 158 -11.70 8.50 -7.76
N LYS A 159 -11.20 7.65 -8.68
CA LYS A 159 -9.91 6.97 -8.51
C LYS A 159 -8.76 7.98 -8.44
N LEU A 160 -8.74 8.99 -9.32
CA LEU A 160 -7.73 10.05 -9.30
C LEU A 160 -7.79 10.88 -8.02
N GLU A 161 -8.97 11.34 -7.63
CA GLU A 161 -9.16 12.10 -6.39
C GLU A 161 -8.65 11.33 -5.19
N LYS A 162 -9.02 10.04 -5.08
CA LYS A 162 -8.50 9.16 -4.03
C LYS A 162 -6.98 9.03 -4.10
N LEU A 163 -6.40 8.80 -5.27
CA LEU A 163 -4.95 8.68 -5.43
C LEU A 163 -4.22 9.94 -4.92
N PHE A 164 -4.68 11.14 -5.29
CA PHE A 164 -4.06 12.38 -4.81
C PHE A 164 -4.25 12.60 -3.31
N ASN A 165 -5.42 12.24 -2.75
CA ASN A 165 -5.63 12.28 -1.32
C ASN A 165 -4.70 11.30 -0.58
N GLU A 166 -4.47 10.10 -1.11
CA GLU A 166 -3.51 9.15 -0.53
C GLU A 166 -2.06 9.63 -0.68
N LEU A 167 -1.70 10.38 -1.73
CA LEU A 167 -0.40 11.04 -1.82
C LEU A 167 -0.21 12.11 -0.73
N GLN A 168 -1.29 12.76 -0.27
CA GLN A 168 -1.20 13.65 0.90
C GLN A 168 -0.96 12.85 2.18
N THR A 169 -1.60 11.69 2.33
CA THR A 169 -1.33 10.76 3.44
C THR A 169 0.13 10.32 3.42
N PHE A 170 0.64 9.93 2.24
CA PHE A 170 2.05 9.59 2.04
C PHE A 170 2.97 10.74 2.43
N GLN A 171 2.69 11.96 1.95
CA GLN A 171 3.44 13.16 2.32
C GLN A 171 3.51 13.32 3.84
N LYS A 172 2.37 13.21 4.55
CA LYS A 172 2.36 13.35 6.01
C LYS A 172 3.17 12.23 6.71
N LEU A 173 3.17 11.02 6.15
CA LEU A 173 3.93 9.88 6.68
C LEU A 173 5.44 10.06 6.55
N ILE A 174 5.92 10.53 5.39
CA ILE A 174 7.37 10.70 5.15
C ILE A 174 7.96 11.92 5.86
N PHE A 175 7.10 12.85 6.27
CA PHE A 175 7.50 14.10 6.89
C PHE A 175 7.11 14.21 8.38
N ASP A 176 6.76 13.07 8.99
CA ASP A 176 6.42 12.92 10.41
C ASP A 176 5.24 13.78 10.89
N ASP A 177 4.40 14.28 9.98
CA ASP A 177 3.17 15.00 10.32
C ASP A 177 2.07 14.02 10.80
N ILE A 178 2.25 12.71 10.57
CA ILE A 178 1.47 11.66 11.22
C ILE A 178 2.24 11.21 12.47
N LYS A 179 1.74 11.57 13.65
CA LYS A 179 1.96 10.75 14.84
C LYS A 179 1.34 9.40 14.52
N LEU A 180 2.12 8.48 13.97
CA LEU A 180 1.78 7.08 14.00
C LEU A 180 1.67 6.79 15.49
N GLU A 181 0.45 6.76 16.03
CA GLU A 181 0.20 5.97 17.24
C GLU A 181 0.88 4.67 16.92
N ARG A 182 1.99 4.39 17.63
CA ARG A 182 2.67 3.12 17.50
C ARG A 182 1.55 2.12 17.64
N ALA A 183 1.18 1.45 16.55
CA ALA A 183 0.32 0.30 16.63
C ALA A 183 0.96 -0.51 17.75
N GLU A 184 0.26 -0.64 18.88
CA GLU A 184 0.76 -1.39 20.01
C GLU A 184 1.34 -2.64 19.39
N LYS A 185 2.65 -2.88 19.59
CA LYS A 185 3.27 -4.13 19.14
C LYS A 185 2.24 -5.19 19.52
N PRO A 186 1.66 -5.93 18.54
CA PRO A 186 0.56 -6.83 18.83
C PRO A 186 1.03 -7.63 20.03
N ASN A 187 0.33 -7.53 21.15
CA ASN A 187 0.86 -7.93 22.44
C ASN A 187 1.13 -9.43 22.35
N VAL A 188 2.35 -9.81 21.95
CA VAL A 188 2.75 -11.18 21.62
C VAL A 188 2.58 -12.04 22.87
N GLY A 189 2.57 -11.42 24.05
CA GLY A 189 2.18 -12.00 25.32
C GLY A 189 0.82 -12.69 25.29
N ARG A 190 -0.25 -12.11 24.74
CA ARG A 190 -1.59 -12.74 24.75
C ARG A 190 -1.73 -13.89 23.75
N ALA A 191 -1.02 -13.83 22.62
CA ALA A 191 -0.98 -14.93 21.65
C ALA A 191 -0.08 -16.09 22.13
N ASN A 192 1.02 -15.78 22.84
CA ASN A 192 1.85 -16.79 23.49
C ASN A 192 1.19 -17.39 24.72
N GLU A 193 0.48 -16.65 25.57
CA GLU A 193 -0.21 -17.22 26.74
C GLU A 193 -1.29 -18.24 26.35
N LYS A 194 -2.07 -17.96 25.28
CA LYS A 194 -3.03 -18.93 24.76
C LYS A 194 -2.34 -20.15 24.14
N LYS A 195 -1.23 -19.97 23.41
CA LYS A 195 -0.45 -21.09 22.87
C LYS A 195 0.24 -21.91 23.94
N THR A 196 0.83 -21.28 24.96
CA THR A 196 1.51 -21.96 26.07
C THR A 196 0.52 -22.76 26.92
N LYS A 197 -0.66 -22.21 27.24
CA LYS A 197 -1.72 -22.97 27.95
C LYS A 197 -2.22 -24.17 27.16
N ILE A 198 -2.34 -24.04 25.83
CA ILE A 198 -2.73 -25.15 24.95
C ILE A 198 -1.61 -26.21 24.90
N ILE A 199 -0.35 -25.79 24.78
CA ILE A 199 0.82 -26.69 24.79
C ILE A 199 0.97 -27.41 26.14
N GLU A 200 0.73 -26.74 27.26
CA GLU A 200 0.73 -27.36 28.59
C GLU A 200 -0.41 -28.36 28.75
N LYS A 201 -1.61 -28.04 28.25
CA LYS A 201 -2.73 -28.98 28.21
C LYS A 201 -2.39 -30.24 27.41
N TYR A 202 -1.80 -30.10 26.21
CA TYR A 202 -1.38 -31.26 25.41
C TYR A 202 -0.29 -32.07 26.10
N LYS A 203 0.72 -31.42 26.70
CA LYS A 203 1.76 -32.13 27.47
C LYS A 203 1.18 -32.89 28.67
N SER A 204 0.14 -32.36 29.31
CA SER A 204 -0.55 -33.05 30.41
C SER A 204 -1.30 -34.29 29.91
N LEU A 205 -2.06 -34.16 28.81
CA LEU A 205 -2.82 -35.27 28.21
C LEU A 205 -1.89 -36.40 27.76
N LEU A 206 -0.76 -36.07 27.12
CA LEU A 206 0.24 -37.06 26.71
C LEU A 206 0.88 -37.79 27.89
N LYS A 207 1.24 -37.07 28.96
CA LYS A 207 1.80 -37.69 30.18
C LYS A 207 0.80 -38.59 30.90
N GLU A 208 -0.48 -38.24 30.86
CA GLU A 208 -1.53 -39.04 31.46
C GLU A 208 -1.83 -40.28 30.62
N ALA A 209 -1.84 -40.15 29.29
CA ALA A 209 -1.93 -41.27 28.36
C ALA A 209 -0.78 -42.28 28.53
N GLU A 210 0.47 -41.82 28.65
CA GLU A 210 1.64 -42.66 28.90
C GLU A 210 1.51 -43.47 30.21
N LYS A 211 0.97 -42.87 31.28
CA LYS A 211 0.75 -43.57 32.55
C LYS A 211 -0.36 -44.61 32.45
N GLN A 212 -1.39 -44.34 31.66
CA GLN A 212 -2.53 -45.26 31.48
C GLN A 212 -2.20 -46.38 30.48
N MET A 213 -1.19 -46.23 29.63
CA MET A 213 -0.83 -47.18 28.57
C MET A 213 -0.57 -48.60 29.09
N ALA A 214 -0.03 -48.74 30.31
CA ALA A 214 0.27 -50.05 30.90
C ALA A 214 -0.93 -50.73 31.60
N PHE A 215 -1.97 -49.96 31.96
CA PHE A 215 -3.06 -50.44 32.83
C PHE A 215 -4.46 -50.32 32.20
N GLN A 216 -4.67 -49.35 31.31
CA GLN A 216 -5.93 -49.05 30.61
C GLN A 216 -5.64 -48.53 29.20
N PRO A 217 -5.21 -49.40 28.27
CA PRO A 217 -4.71 -49.00 26.96
C PRO A 217 -5.75 -48.30 26.09
N GLU A 218 -7.03 -48.67 26.19
CA GLU A 218 -8.13 -48.02 25.45
C GLU A 218 -8.30 -46.55 25.86
N LYS A 219 -8.24 -46.27 27.16
CA LYS A 219 -8.29 -44.91 27.70
C LYS A 219 -7.06 -44.09 27.35
N ALA A 220 -5.90 -44.75 27.25
CA ALA A 220 -4.68 -44.11 26.75
C ALA A 220 -4.81 -43.69 25.27
N ILE A 221 -5.40 -44.54 24.42
CA ILE A 221 -5.64 -44.23 23.01
C ILE A 221 -6.59 -43.04 22.85
N GLU A 222 -7.66 -42.96 23.65
CA GLU A 222 -8.58 -41.81 23.64
C GLU A 222 -7.85 -40.51 24.01
N LEU A 223 -7.03 -40.52 25.06
CA LEU A 223 -6.25 -39.37 25.49
C LEU A 223 -5.18 -38.96 24.47
N PHE A 224 -4.54 -39.92 23.79
CA PHE A 224 -3.64 -39.63 22.67
C PHE A 224 -4.39 -39.01 21.49
N THR A 225 -5.59 -39.51 21.19
CA THR A 225 -6.42 -39.00 20.09
C THR A 225 -6.93 -37.60 20.39
N GLU A 226 -7.29 -37.28 21.63
CA GLU A 226 -7.71 -35.93 22.03
C GLU A 226 -6.54 -34.91 21.99
N ALA A 227 -5.29 -35.40 22.05
CA ALA A 227 -4.09 -34.58 21.98
C ALA A 227 -3.59 -34.28 20.55
N ILE A 228 -4.06 -35.02 19.53
CA ILE A 228 -3.67 -34.90 18.11
C ILE A 228 -4.70 -34.05 17.35
#